data_AF-A0A9X1LEY0-F1
#
_entry.id   AF-A0A9X1LEY0-F1
#
_cell.length_a   1.000
_cell.length_b   1.000
_cell.length_c   1.000
_cell.angle_alpha   90.00
_cell.angle_beta   90.00
_cell.angle_gamma   90.00
#
_symmetry.space_group_name_H-M   'P 1'
#
loop_
_entity.id
_entity.type
_entity.pdbx_description
1 polymer ?
#
loop_
_entity_poly.entity_id
_entity_poly.type
_entity_poly.pdbx_seq_one_letter_code
_entity_poly.pdbx_strand_id
1 'polypeptide(L)'
;MTQDQCVSLLERATEEILPEYEWHAFIGMSIRGNPALETLRMQCIAIDEEGIKGTHKVKGQACLLFNQQGRVQLSVLLDEWQHKTDYLI
;
A
#
# COMPACT_ATOMS: atom_id res chain seq x y z
N MET A 1 4.31 -7.17 -10.48
CA MET A 1 3.81 -5.84 -10.12
C MET A 1 4.82 -4.82 -10.61
N THR A 2 4.37 -3.78 -11.30
CA THR A 2 5.22 -2.64 -11.74
C THR A 2 5.22 -1.53 -10.69
N GLN A 3 6.12 -0.55 -10.81
CA GLN A 3 6.13 0.64 -9.96
C GLN A 3 4.79 1.39 -10.00
N ASP A 4 4.22 1.62 -11.19
CA ASP A 4 2.92 2.29 -11.34
C ASP A 4 1.79 1.58 -10.59
N GLN A 5 1.80 0.24 -10.57
CA GLN A 5 0.82 -0.54 -9.81
C GLN A 5 1.00 -0.37 -8.29
N CYS A 6 2.24 -0.21 -7.83
CA CYS A 6 2.54 0.05 -6.42
C CYS A 6 2.08 1.45 -6.02
N VAL A 7 2.42 2.46 -6.84
CA VAL A 7 1.99 3.85 -6.66
C VAL A 7 0.46 3.92 -6.61
N SER A 8 -0.23 3.32 -7.58
CA SER A 8 -1.69 3.31 -7.60
C SER A 8 -2.31 2.63 -6.36
N LEU A 9 -1.71 1.56 -5.86
CA LEU A 9 -2.16 0.90 -4.64
C LEU A 9 -2.00 1.81 -3.42
N LEU A 10 -0.84 2.48 -3.28
CA LEU A 10 -0.55 3.38 -2.17
C LEU A 10 -1.38 4.67 -2.21
N GLU A 11 -1.63 5.23 -3.40
CA GLU A 11 -2.53 6.38 -3.59
C GLU A 11 -3.94 6.03 -3.10
N ARG A 12 -4.49 4.92 -3.57
CA ARG A 12 -5.84 4.47 -3.19
C ARG A 12 -5.94 4.13 -1.71
N ALA A 13 -4.87 3.61 -1.10
CA ALA A 13 -4.82 3.36 0.34
C ALA A 13 -4.83 4.67 1.14
N THR A 14 -4.06 5.67 0.70
CA THR A 14 -3.96 7.01 1.33
C THR A 14 -5.29 7.77 1.24
N GLU A 15 -5.99 7.62 0.11
CA GLU A 15 -7.33 8.18 -0.12
C GLU A 15 -8.46 7.37 0.54
N GLU A 16 -8.14 6.26 1.22
CA GLU A 16 -9.11 5.37 1.87
C GLU A 16 -10.14 4.77 0.89
N ILE A 17 -9.80 4.65 -0.39
CA ILE A 17 -10.65 4.06 -1.44
C ILE A 17 -10.14 2.69 -1.92
N LEU A 18 -9.11 2.14 -1.27
CA LEU A 18 -8.58 0.81 -1.57
C LEU A 18 -9.48 -0.26 -0.94
N PRO A 19 -10.06 -1.17 -1.74
CA PRO A 19 -10.83 -2.29 -1.21
C PRO A 19 -9.97 -3.19 -0.32
N GLU A 20 -10.55 -3.64 0.79
CA GLU A 20 -9.89 -4.50 1.77
C GLU A 20 -9.28 -5.76 1.12
N TYR A 21 -10.00 -6.40 0.19
CA TYR A 21 -9.51 -7.60 -0.48
C TYR A 21 -8.27 -7.34 -1.36
N GLU A 22 -8.12 -6.14 -1.94
CA GLU A 22 -6.95 -5.81 -2.77
C GLU A 22 -5.71 -5.60 -1.92
N TRP A 23 -5.87 -4.97 -0.77
CA TRP A 23 -4.79 -4.81 0.20
C TRP A 23 -4.31 -6.14 0.75
N HIS A 24 -5.23 -6.98 1.24
CA HIS A 24 -4.89 -8.31 1.76
C HIS A 24 -4.28 -9.21 0.68
N ALA A 25 -4.75 -9.09 -0.58
CA ALA A 25 -4.12 -9.77 -1.69
C ALA A 25 -2.67 -9.33 -1.86
N PHE A 26 -2.39 -8.02 -1.88
CA PHE A 26 -1.03 -7.50 -2.05
C PHE A 26 -0.08 -7.95 -0.93
N ILE A 27 -0.44 -7.75 0.34
CA ILE A 27 0.43 -8.11 1.46
C ILE A 27 0.63 -9.63 1.57
N GLY A 28 -0.35 -10.42 1.11
CA GLY A 28 -0.31 -11.89 1.05
C GLY A 28 0.45 -12.47 -0.16
N MET A 29 0.88 -11.66 -1.13
CA MET A 29 1.61 -12.14 -2.30
C MET A 29 3.03 -12.61 -1.93
N SER A 30 3.49 -13.70 -2.57
CA SER A 30 4.89 -14.09 -2.54
C SER A 30 5.65 -13.37 -3.65
N ILE A 31 6.53 -12.44 -3.29
CA ILE A 31 7.37 -11.72 -4.25
C ILE A 31 8.73 -12.41 -4.35
N ARG A 32 9.14 -12.74 -5.58
CA ARG A 32 10.45 -13.33 -5.87
C ARG A 32 11.15 -12.50 -6.94
N GLY A 33 12.45 -12.29 -6.78
CA GLY A 33 13.28 -11.60 -7.77
C GLY A 33 13.11 -10.08 -7.84
N ASN A 34 12.33 -9.46 -6.94
CA ASN A 34 12.22 -8.01 -6.82
C ASN A 34 12.32 -7.58 -5.34
N PRO A 35 13.55 -7.34 -4.83
CA PRO A 35 13.79 -6.97 -3.44
C PRO A 35 13.10 -5.65 -3.03
N ALA A 36 13.00 -4.69 -3.96
CA ALA A 36 12.34 -3.42 -3.71
C ALA A 36 10.84 -3.62 -3.45
N LEU A 37 10.17 -4.43 -4.28
CA LEU A 37 8.76 -4.77 -4.13
C LEU A 37 8.52 -5.59 -2.85
N GLU A 38 9.41 -6.52 -2.51
CA GLU A 38 9.32 -7.29 -1.26
C GLU A 38 9.47 -6.39 -0.04
N THR A 39 10.36 -5.39 -0.10
CA THR A 39 10.52 -4.39 0.97
C THR A 39 9.24 -3.58 1.15
N LEU A 40 8.62 -3.10 0.07
CA LEU A 40 7.34 -2.41 0.13
C LEU A 40 6.25 -3.29 0.75
N ARG A 41 6.16 -4.56 0.33
CA ARG A 41 5.19 -5.50 0.89
C ARG A 41 5.36 -5.66 2.40
N MET A 42 6.61 -5.80 2.88
CA MET A 42 6.89 -5.88 4.32
C MET A 42 6.54 -4.59 5.07
N GLN A 43 6.80 -3.41 4.49
CA GLN A 43 6.39 -2.13 5.07
C GLN A 43 4.87 -2.01 5.15
N CYS A 44 4.15 -2.45 4.10
CA CYS A 44 2.69 -2.50 4.13
C CYS A 44 2.14 -3.48 5.17
N ILE A 45 2.80 -4.62 5.44
CA ILE A 45 2.42 -5.51 6.56
C ILE A 45 2.55 -4.80 7.90
N ALA A 46 3.64 -4.08 8.14
CA ALA A 46 3.80 -3.33 9.39
C ALA A 46 2.70 -2.26 9.56
N ILE A 47 2.28 -1.61 8.46
CA ILE A 47 1.15 -0.67 8.46
C ILE A 47 -0.19 -1.40 8.68
N ASP A 48 -0.35 -2.62 8.18
CA ASP A 48 -1.55 -3.42 8.41
C ASP A 48 -1.76 -3.70 9.90
N GLU A 49 -0.69 -4.11 10.59
CA GLU A 49 -0.69 -4.49 12.00
C GLU A 49 -0.98 -3.31 12.94
N GLU A 50 -0.44 -2.13 12.65
CA GLU A 50 -0.52 -0.96 13.56
C GLU A 50 -1.40 0.19 13.04
N GLY A 51 -1.65 0.23 11.74
CA GLY A 51 -2.22 1.37 11.03
C GLY A 51 -3.69 1.22 10.68
N ILE A 52 -4.26 0.01 10.69
CA ILE A 52 -5.66 -0.21 10.33
C ILE A 52 -6.59 0.16 11.49
N LYS A 53 -7.59 1.00 11.17
CA LYS A 53 -8.68 1.37 12.08
C LYS A 53 -9.94 0.53 11.83
N GLY A 54 -10.10 -0.01 10.62
CA GLY A 54 -11.22 -0.85 10.21
C GLY A 54 -11.53 -0.67 8.72
N THR A 55 -12.80 -0.82 8.34
CA THR A 55 -13.26 -0.60 6.97
C THR A 55 -14.46 0.35 6.92
N HIS A 56 -14.65 1.00 5.78
CA HIS A 56 -15.82 1.82 5.47
C HIS A 56 -16.36 1.54 4.07
N LYS A 57 -17.62 1.91 3.80
CA LYS A 57 -18.25 1.65 2.51
C LYS A 57 -18.02 2.81 1.54
N VAL A 58 -17.30 2.55 0.45
CA VAL A 58 -17.14 3.47 -0.68
C VAL A 58 -17.85 2.84 -1.88
N LYS A 59 -18.92 3.49 -2.39
CA LYS A 59 -19.73 3.00 -3.54
C LYS A 59 -20.18 1.53 -3.39
N GLY A 60 -20.45 1.09 -2.17
CA GLY A 60 -20.89 -0.28 -1.87
C GLY A 60 -19.77 -1.29 -1.61
N GLN A 61 -18.50 -0.91 -1.75
CA GLN A 61 -17.33 -1.76 -1.47
C GLN A 61 -16.73 -1.43 -0.10
N ALA A 62 -16.30 -2.45 0.65
CA ALA A 62 -15.56 -2.28 1.89
C ALA A 62 -14.11 -1.87 1.56
N CYS A 63 -13.77 -0.63 1.85
CA CYS A 63 -12.43 -0.06 1.69
C CYS A 63 -11.76 0.10 3.05
N LEU A 64 -10.43 0.06 3.06
CA LEU A 64 -9.65 0.20 4.28
C LEU A 64 -9.72 1.62 4.83
N LEU A 65 -9.80 1.69 6.15
CA LEU A 65 -9.71 2.91 6.93
C LEU A 65 -8.45 2.84 7.78
N PHE A 66 -7.53 3.77 7.57
CA PHE A 66 -6.29 3.86 8.33
C PHE A 66 -6.41 4.90 9.45
N ASN A 67 -5.71 4.66 10.55
CA ASN A 67 -5.53 5.67 11.58
C ASN A 67 -4.55 6.75 11.11
N GLN A 68 -4.33 7.80 11.91
CA GLN A 68 -3.46 8.91 11.51
C GLN A 68 -2.01 8.46 11.24
N GLN A 69 -1.48 7.55 12.05
CA GLN A 69 -0.12 7.01 11.88
C GLN A 69 0.00 6.22 10.59
N GLY A 70 -0.94 5.30 10.32
CA GLY A 70 -0.97 4.50 9.09
C GLY A 70 -1.04 5.38 7.84
N ARG A 71 -1.86 6.43 7.84
CA ARG A 71 -1.93 7.39 6.71
C ARG A 71 -0.62 8.15 6.49
N VAL A 72 0.06 8.56 7.55
CA VAL A 72 1.37 9.22 7.44
C VAL A 72 2.40 8.26 6.85
N GLN A 73 2.46 7.02 7.34
CA GLN A 73 3.37 6.00 6.81
C GLN A 73 3.08 5.68 5.34
N LEU A 74 1.80 5.53 4.96
CA LEU A 74 1.40 5.34 3.56
C LEU A 74 1.80 6.51 2.67
N SER A 75 1.64 7.74 3.16
CA SER A 75 2.02 8.95 2.41
C SER A 75 3.53 9.02 2.17
N VAL A 76 4.34 8.62 3.16
CA VAL A 76 5.80 8.53 3.01
C VAL A 76 6.17 7.48 1.98
N LEU A 77 5.59 6.27 2.06
CA LEU A 77 5.83 5.22 1.07
C LEU A 77 5.41 5.65 -0.33
N LEU A 78 4.29 6.37 -0.45
CA LEU A 78 3.80 6.87 -1.71
C LEU A 78 4.79 7.85 -2.33
N ASP A 79 5.26 8.84 -1.57
CA ASP A 79 6.24 9.82 -2.03
C ASP A 79 7.55 9.14 -2.46
N GLU A 80 8.04 8.19 -1.66
CA GLU A 80 9.22 7.39 -1.98
C GLU A 80 9.05 6.63 -3.30
N TRP A 81 7.89 6.01 -3.53
CA TRP A 81 7.63 5.19 -4.72
C TRP A 81 7.27 6.01 -5.95
N GLN A 82 6.72 7.21 -5.81
CA GLN A 82 6.52 8.15 -6.91
C GLN A 82 7.86 8.70 -7.42
N HIS A 83 8.80 8.96 -6.51
CA HIS A 83 10.13 9.50 -6.85
C HIS A 83 11.21 8.44 -6.97
N LYS A 84 10.85 7.16 -6.87
CA LYS A 84 11.77 6.04 -7.11
C LYS A 84 12.13 6.02 -8.58
N THR A 85 13.12 6.82 -8.95
CA THR A 85 13.79 6.65 -10.23
C THR A 85 14.42 5.27 -10.17
N ASP A 86 13.98 4.36 -11.04
CA ASP A 86 14.78 3.21 -11.41
C ASP A 86 16.14 3.77 -11.88
N TYR A 87 17.12 3.85 -10.97
CA TYR A 87 18.51 3.93 -11.34
C TYR A 87 18.84 2.56 -11.95
N LEU A 88 18.37 2.35 -13.18
CA LEU A 88 18.95 1.42 -14.12
C LEU A 88 20.36 1.95 -14.39
N ILE A 89 21.30 1.54 -13.54
CA ILE A 89 22.74 1.57 -13.82
C ILE A 89 23.11 0.22 -14.39
#